data_AF-A0A428T5N5-F1
#
_entry.id   AF-A0A428T5N5-F1
#
_cell.length_a   1.000
_cell.length_b   1.000
_cell.length_c   1.000
_cell.angle_alpha   90.00
_cell.angle_beta   90.00
_cell.angle_gamma   90.00
#
_symmetry.space_group_name_H-M   'P 1'
#
loop_
_entity.id
_entity.type
_entity.pdbx_description
1 polymer ?
#
loop_
_entity_poly.entity_id
_entity_poly.type
_entity_poly.pdbx_seq_one_letter_code
_entity_poly.pdbx_strand_id
1 'polypeptide(L)'
;MRDDERYPTVVDPPPDHSLPEVVTGTQVDLHGRDKVVSDIQDPGMIPTYDDAQLEVVGGDEKITKDMAGAAGVGTRGGEAADSIDKGPRRIFGMKRRKFLIVLAAIMFMLVAATVGGAVGGTQANKSDDNGKEDDGGGDGGGDGGDDNDDSTPTTTDTGPVPRKTGPIDADERFLTAVVASDDDDENFQVFYNDLNTTNILYRRLHDDDGGAEHTLDLDIEPNYGTPLAATIRLASSVMTTQLFYVTTEDNETQIAQVTLNCGNLNIDDDDGDDDNDDDDDGEDDDDNQSGGNTNTGTAACAVTSNSIISTNLTNGVHPDSKLAALRLSNDSTRVYFQASGTNIWALNGNDANAEGWVGANLMGGVRSGSSIAATRSNTTDVHVFFVANSTGYMRTFNYADTLDVDDSQVVDDEPASSWEASAFFHATYIPSLNSYRVFYTNPSSGSMVSYFRTGTQADWGSGSDNAWGSPASGIAAVGWEDNVRLFYYQSSTLTMSVNDGDDWDSAEPVA
;
A
#
# COMPACT_ATOMS: atom_id res chain seq x y z
N MET A 1 -22.57 -66.56 17.68
CA MET A 1 -22.25 -65.36 16.88
C MET A 1 -20.81 -65.03 17.24
N ARG A 2 -19.84 -65.56 16.49
CA ARG A 2 -19.20 -64.97 15.28
C ARG A 2 -18.42 -63.70 15.66
N ASP A 3 -17.09 -63.81 15.76
CA ASP A 3 -16.06 -63.49 14.73
C ASP A 3 -15.50 -62.09 15.11
N ASP A 4 -14.34 -61.97 15.77
CA ASP A 4 -12.97 -62.01 15.23
C ASP A 4 -12.59 -60.80 14.35
N GLU A 5 -11.48 -60.14 14.74
CA GLU A 5 -10.50 -59.46 13.85
C GLU A 5 -10.83 -58.05 13.31
N ARG A 6 -9.91 -57.10 13.06
CA ARG A 6 -8.44 -57.00 13.06
C ARG A 6 -8.10 -55.50 12.93
N TYR A 7 -7.05 -55.03 13.62
CA TYR A 7 -6.37 -53.77 13.27
C TYR A 7 -5.41 -54.02 12.08
N PRO A 8 -5.23 -53.08 11.14
CA PRO A 8 -4.25 -53.23 10.08
C PRO A 8 -2.83 -52.98 10.59
N THR A 9 -1.96 -53.97 10.36
CA THR A 9 -0.50 -53.91 10.52
C THR A 9 0.13 -53.16 9.35
N VAL A 10 1.15 -52.35 9.65
CA VAL A 10 2.07 -51.71 8.70
C VAL A 10 2.79 -52.78 7.87
N VAL A 11 2.80 -52.60 6.55
CA VAL A 11 3.55 -53.42 5.60
C VAL A 11 4.77 -52.62 5.16
N ASP A 12 5.95 -53.05 5.58
CA ASP A 12 7.22 -52.60 4.99
C ASP A 12 7.33 -53.11 3.54
N PRO A 13 7.79 -52.29 2.59
CA PRO A 13 8.02 -52.74 1.23
C PRO A 13 9.29 -53.61 1.12
N PRO A 14 9.29 -54.62 0.24
CA PRO A 14 10.40 -55.57 0.07
C PRO A 14 11.61 -54.95 -0.65
N PRO A 15 12.81 -55.53 -0.48
CA PRO A 15 14.02 -55.03 -1.10
C PRO A 15 14.17 -55.54 -2.55
N ASP A 16 14.68 -54.64 -3.38
CA ASP A 16 15.57 -54.90 -4.52
C ASP A 16 14.98 -55.43 -5.83
N HIS A 17 14.80 -54.52 -6.80
CA HIS A 17 14.81 -54.82 -8.22
C HIS A 17 15.58 -53.73 -8.98
N SER A 18 16.89 -53.96 -9.14
CA SER A 18 17.66 -53.79 -10.39
C SER A 18 17.12 -52.79 -11.41
N LEU A 19 17.65 -51.57 -11.41
CA LEU A 19 17.60 -50.65 -12.55
C LEU A 19 18.89 -50.77 -13.39
N PRO A 20 18.80 -50.61 -14.72
CA PRO A 20 19.95 -50.75 -15.61
C PRO A 20 20.91 -49.56 -15.48
N GLU A 21 22.19 -49.91 -15.41
CA GLU A 21 23.35 -49.03 -15.52
C GLU A 21 23.28 -48.17 -16.79
N VAL A 22 23.10 -46.85 -16.63
CA VAL A 22 23.27 -45.90 -17.74
C VAL A 22 24.76 -45.61 -17.87
N VAL A 23 25.34 -46.17 -18.92
CA VAL A 23 26.67 -45.85 -19.42
C VAL A 23 26.65 -44.43 -19.98
N THR A 24 27.22 -43.46 -19.26
CA THR A 24 27.68 -42.18 -19.84
C THR A 24 29.16 -42.29 -20.17
N GLY A 25 29.42 -42.82 -21.36
CA GLY A 25 30.76 -42.91 -21.92
C GLY A 25 30.75 -42.55 -23.40
N THR A 26 31.00 -41.28 -23.69
CA THR A 26 31.63 -40.73 -24.91
C THR A 26 31.55 -39.20 -24.80
N GLN A 27 32.49 -38.37 -25.20
CA GLN A 27 33.87 -38.50 -25.65
C GLN A 27 34.24 -37.03 -25.89
N VAL A 28 35.35 -36.57 -25.31
CA VAL A 28 35.90 -35.25 -25.58
C VAL A 28 36.32 -35.23 -27.05
N ASP A 29 35.64 -34.43 -27.87
CA ASP A 29 36.15 -34.05 -29.19
C ASP A 29 36.94 -32.75 -29.06
N LEU A 30 38.25 -32.87 -29.32
CA LEU A 30 39.21 -31.78 -29.42
C LEU A 30 39.26 -31.36 -30.89
N HIS A 31 38.84 -30.11 -31.14
CA HIS A 31 38.93 -29.34 -32.39
C HIS A 31 37.75 -29.46 -33.38
N GLY A 32 36.83 -28.49 -33.26
CA GLY A 32 35.93 -28.10 -34.33
C GLY A 32 35.73 -26.60 -34.34
N ARG A 33 36.58 -25.88 -35.10
CA ARG A 33 36.26 -24.52 -35.56
C ARG A 33 35.03 -24.62 -36.44
N ASP A 34 33.99 -23.83 -36.16
CA ASP A 34 33.42 -23.03 -37.22
C ASP A 34 32.63 -21.83 -36.71
N LYS A 35 32.73 -20.77 -37.50
CA LYS A 35 32.15 -19.45 -37.31
C LYS A 35 30.62 -19.53 -37.35
N VAL A 36 29.96 -18.94 -36.37
CA VAL A 36 28.65 -18.31 -36.59
C VAL A 36 28.72 -16.89 -36.07
N VAL A 37 28.42 -15.98 -36.99
CA VAL A 37 28.18 -14.56 -36.78
C VAL A 37 26.86 -14.44 -36.03
N SER A 38 26.87 -13.75 -34.89
CA SER A 38 25.69 -13.12 -34.35
C SER A 38 26.09 -11.80 -33.72
N ASP A 39 25.81 -10.73 -34.45
CA ASP A 39 25.61 -9.40 -33.88
C ASP A 39 24.51 -9.51 -32.83
N ILE A 40 24.90 -9.49 -31.54
CA ILE A 40 24.01 -9.18 -30.45
C ILE A 40 24.60 -7.93 -29.81
N GLN A 41 23.88 -6.83 -29.96
CA GLN A 41 24.12 -5.60 -29.21
C GLN A 41 24.01 -5.94 -27.73
N ASP A 42 25.10 -5.66 -27.04
CA ASP A 42 25.27 -5.64 -25.60
C ASP A 42 24.19 -4.74 -24.96
N PRO A 43 23.23 -5.25 -24.18
CA PRO A 43 22.37 -4.41 -23.38
C PRO A 43 23.14 -3.98 -22.13
N GLY A 44 23.68 -2.76 -22.19
CA GLY A 44 23.81 -1.81 -21.09
C GLY A 44 24.34 -2.36 -19.77
N MET A 45 25.61 -2.06 -19.48
CA MET A 45 26.20 -2.19 -18.16
C MET A 45 25.34 -1.54 -17.08
N ILE A 46 25.08 -2.32 -16.03
CA ILE A 46 24.49 -1.96 -14.74
C ILE A 46 25.39 -0.87 -14.10
N PRO A 47 24.89 0.33 -13.77
CA PRO A 47 25.59 1.18 -12.82
C PRO A 47 25.46 0.54 -11.44
N THR A 48 26.58 0.04 -10.91
CA THR A 48 26.73 -0.20 -9.49
C THR A 48 26.64 1.14 -8.78
N TYR A 49 25.55 1.38 -8.06
CA TYR A 49 25.43 2.52 -7.15
C TYR A 49 26.38 2.27 -5.98
N ASP A 50 27.44 3.07 -5.92
CA ASP A 50 28.40 3.09 -4.82
C ASP A 50 27.89 4.10 -3.78
N ASP A 51 27.40 3.58 -2.65
CA ASP A 51 26.65 4.29 -1.60
C ASP A 51 27.58 5.14 -0.68
N ALA A 52 28.71 5.61 -1.19
CA ALA A 52 29.73 6.30 -0.42
C ALA A 52 30.03 7.72 -0.97
N GLN A 53 29.22 8.71 -0.56
CA GLN A 53 29.49 10.18 -0.40
C GLN A 53 28.16 10.94 -0.50
N LEU A 54 27.73 11.88 0.34
CA LEU A 54 28.35 12.86 1.23
C LEU A 54 27.42 13.11 2.44
N GLU A 55 27.81 12.74 3.66
CA GLU A 55 27.23 13.36 4.88
C GLU A 55 28.17 14.44 5.39
N VAL A 56 27.76 15.70 5.19
CA VAL A 56 28.39 16.85 5.83
C VAL A 56 27.94 16.89 7.29
N VAL A 57 28.84 16.49 8.18
CA VAL A 57 28.72 16.69 9.63
C VAL A 57 28.71 18.19 9.93
N GLY A 58 27.51 18.75 10.15
CA GLY A 58 27.30 20.09 10.69
C GLY A 58 26.84 20.01 12.15
N GLY A 59 27.73 20.35 13.08
CA GLY A 59 27.45 20.41 14.51
C GLY A 59 26.76 21.71 14.97
N ASP A 60 26.24 21.61 16.20
CA ASP A 60 25.88 22.67 17.16
C ASP A 60 24.59 23.48 16.94
N GLU A 61 23.51 23.10 17.65
CA GLU A 61 22.98 23.79 18.85
C GLU A 61 21.58 23.23 19.21
N LYS A 62 21.50 22.27 20.15
CA LYS A 62 20.23 21.92 20.81
C LYS A 62 19.97 22.88 21.96
N ILE A 63 19.07 23.84 21.75
CA ILE A 63 18.41 24.59 22.83
C ILE A 63 17.40 23.63 23.49
N THR A 64 17.75 23.13 24.67
CA THR A 64 16.79 22.48 25.58
C THR A 64 15.78 23.51 26.06
N LYS A 65 14.49 23.32 25.75
CA LYS A 65 13.41 24.02 26.44
C LYS A 65 12.57 23.03 27.20
N ASP A 66 12.79 23.03 28.50
CA ASP A 66 11.95 22.40 29.51
C ASP A 66 10.47 22.81 29.33
N MET A 67 9.58 21.83 29.27
CA MET A 67 8.25 21.94 29.87
C MET A 67 7.89 20.63 30.55
N ALA A 68 8.24 20.57 31.84
CA ALA A 68 7.56 19.77 32.83
C ALA A 68 6.28 20.47 33.27
N GLY A 69 5.20 19.71 33.42
CA GLY A 69 3.98 20.10 34.14
C GLY A 69 2.73 19.55 33.46
N ALA A 70 1.76 18.94 34.13
CA ALA A 70 1.58 18.62 35.53
C ALA A 70 0.46 17.58 35.61
N ALA A 71 0.57 16.72 36.61
CA ALA A 71 -0.45 15.75 36.99
C ALA A 71 -1.79 16.42 37.33
N GLY A 72 -2.88 15.86 36.79
CA GLY A 72 -4.26 16.20 37.12
C GLY A 72 -5.08 14.94 37.40
N VAL A 73 -5.10 14.54 38.68
CA VAL A 73 -5.99 13.52 39.25
C VAL A 73 -7.41 14.08 39.33
N GLY A 74 -8.42 13.34 38.85
CA GLY A 74 -9.83 13.75 38.99
C GLY A 74 -10.87 12.71 38.52
N THR A 75 -11.29 11.86 39.45
CA THR A 75 -12.69 11.42 39.70
C THR A 75 -13.57 10.81 38.60
N ARG A 76 -13.62 9.47 38.62
CA ARG A 76 -14.78 8.55 38.74
C ARG A 76 -16.22 9.14 38.78
N GLY A 77 -17.06 8.61 37.88
CA GLY A 77 -18.55 8.58 37.86
C GLY A 77 -18.99 8.52 36.39
N GLY A 78 -19.84 7.64 35.87
CA GLY A 78 -20.87 6.78 36.42
C GLY A 78 -22.11 6.92 35.53
N GLU A 79 -22.46 5.83 34.83
CA GLU A 79 -23.78 5.48 34.24
C GLU A 79 -24.32 6.12 32.93
N ALA A 80 -24.98 5.22 32.20
CA ALA A 80 -26.02 5.36 31.17
C ALA A 80 -25.59 5.55 29.70
N ALA A 81 -25.61 4.42 28.99
CA ALA A 81 -25.72 4.33 27.54
C ALA A 81 -27.11 4.82 27.12
N ASP A 82 -27.14 5.92 26.38
CA ASP A 82 -28.27 6.31 25.53
C ASP A 82 -27.78 6.20 24.08
N SER A 83 -28.52 5.47 23.26
CA SER A 83 -28.31 5.33 21.82
C SER A 83 -28.39 6.70 21.16
N ILE A 84 -27.24 7.27 20.78
CA ILE A 84 -27.18 8.49 19.99
C ILE A 84 -27.44 8.10 18.54
N ASP A 85 -28.67 8.35 18.13
CA ASP A 85 -29.11 8.47 16.75
C ASP A 85 -28.19 9.48 16.04
N LYS A 86 -27.30 8.99 15.16
CA LYS A 86 -26.32 9.81 14.41
C LYS A 86 -27.08 10.67 13.40
N GLY A 87 -27.51 11.85 13.84
CA GLY A 87 -28.16 12.83 12.96
C GLY A 87 -27.24 13.28 11.80
N PRO A 88 -27.82 13.77 10.69
CA PRO A 88 -27.11 14.07 9.44
C PRO A 88 -25.94 15.03 9.65
N ARG A 89 -24.75 14.66 9.15
CA ARG A 89 -23.45 15.35 9.31
C ARG A 89 -23.58 16.85 8.96
N ARG A 90 -23.10 17.73 9.84
CA ARG A 90 -23.20 19.20 9.71
C ARG A 90 -21.80 19.83 9.68
N ILE A 91 -21.45 20.50 8.59
CA ILE A 91 -20.21 21.29 8.49
C ILE A 91 -20.51 22.72 8.94
N PHE A 92 -19.78 23.23 9.94
CA PHE A 92 -20.06 24.51 10.62
C PHE A 92 -21.51 24.66 11.14
N GLY A 93 -22.10 23.56 11.63
CA GLY A 93 -23.47 23.58 12.17
C GLY A 93 -24.59 23.71 11.13
N MET A 94 -24.28 23.64 9.83
CA MET A 94 -25.24 23.69 8.72
C MET A 94 -25.17 22.41 7.87
N LYS A 95 -26.30 22.03 7.24
CA LYS A 95 -26.36 20.91 6.28
C LYS A 95 -25.44 21.22 5.07
N ARG A 96 -24.68 20.24 4.56
CA ARG A 96 -23.71 20.38 3.43
C ARG A 96 -24.27 21.20 2.25
N ARG A 97 -25.51 20.92 1.83
CA ARG A 97 -26.19 21.68 0.74
C ARG A 97 -26.32 23.19 1.02
N LYS A 98 -26.56 23.59 2.27
CA LYS A 98 -26.65 25.02 2.65
C LYS A 98 -25.27 25.69 2.72
N PHE A 99 -24.26 24.94 3.15
CA PHE A 99 -22.88 25.44 3.20
C PHE A 99 -22.37 25.79 1.79
N LEU A 100 -22.58 24.91 0.81
CA LEU A 100 -22.18 25.15 -0.59
C LEU A 100 -22.88 26.39 -1.20
N ILE A 101 -24.16 26.61 -0.89
CA ILE A 101 -24.89 27.81 -1.35
C ILE A 101 -24.29 29.09 -0.76
N VAL A 102 -23.92 29.09 0.52
CA VAL A 102 -23.30 30.25 1.18
C VAL A 102 -21.90 30.53 0.62
N LEU A 103 -21.10 29.48 0.38
CA LEU A 103 -19.76 29.60 -0.20
C LEU A 103 -19.81 30.20 -1.62
N ALA A 104 -20.74 29.71 -2.46
CA ALA A 104 -20.95 30.22 -3.81
C ALA A 104 -21.35 31.71 -3.79
N ALA A 105 -22.18 32.13 -2.83
CA ALA A 105 -22.57 33.54 -2.68
C ALA A 105 -21.38 34.45 -2.30
N ILE A 106 -20.48 33.98 -1.43
CA ILE A 106 -19.27 34.74 -1.04
C ILE A 106 -18.31 34.87 -2.23
N MET A 107 -18.08 33.77 -2.97
CA MET A 107 -17.29 33.80 -4.21
C MET A 107 -17.86 34.78 -5.23
N PHE A 108 -19.17 34.81 -5.40
CA PHE A 108 -19.82 35.76 -6.31
C PHE A 108 -19.61 37.22 -5.89
N MET A 109 -19.63 37.52 -4.58
CA MET A 109 -19.32 38.86 -4.07
C MET A 109 -17.86 39.26 -4.32
N LEU A 110 -16.91 38.34 -4.17
CA LEU A 110 -15.49 38.61 -4.41
C LEU A 110 -15.20 38.91 -5.89
N VAL A 111 -15.85 38.19 -6.80
CA VAL A 111 -15.77 38.46 -8.25
C VAL A 111 -16.41 39.82 -8.58
N ALA A 112 -17.56 40.15 -7.99
CA ALA A 112 -18.18 41.46 -8.19
C ALA A 112 -17.31 42.62 -7.67
N ALA A 113 -16.59 42.43 -6.56
CA ALA A 113 -15.67 43.42 -6.00
C ALA A 113 -14.41 43.63 -6.86
N THR A 114 -13.89 42.57 -7.50
CA THR A 114 -12.66 42.64 -8.31
C THR A 114 -12.88 43.31 -9.67
N VAL A 115 -14.08 43.19 -10.27
CA VAL A 115 -14.41 43.88 -11.53
C VAL A 115 -14.51 45.41 -11.35
N GLY A 116 -14.66 45.93 -10.12
CA GLY A 116 -14.65 47.37 -9.82
C GLY A 116 -13.26 48.03 -9.75
N GLY A 117 -12.16 47.26 -9.79
CA GLY A 117 -10.81 47.77 -9.46
C GLY A 117 -9.83 47.94 -10.62
N ALA A 118 -10.21 47.64 -11.87
CA ALA A 118 -9.27 47.55 -12.99
C ALA A 118 -9.28 48.76 -13.94
N VAL A 119 -9.19 49.99 -13.42
CA VAL A 119 -8.84 51.18 -14.22
C VAL A 119 -7.85 52.07 -13.47
N GLY A 120 -6.58 51.69 -13.45
CA GLY A 120 -5.51 52.59 -13.00
C GLY A 120 -4.20 51.89 -12.64
N GLY A 121 -3.22 51.93 -13.55
CA GLY A 121 -1.83 51.63 -13.18
C GLY A 121 -0.99 50.98 -14.26
N THR A 122 -0.77 51.65 -15.39
CA THR A 122 0.38 51.36 -16.26
C THR A 122 1.46 52.43 -16.03
N GLN A 123 2.66 52.03 -15.58
CA GLN A 123 3.95 52.47 -16.14
C GLN A 123 5.18 52.08 -15.30
N ALA A 124 6.26 51.77 -16.05
CA ALA A 124 7.69 51.74 -15.72
C ALA A 124 8.18 50.52 -14.88
N ASN A 125 9.30 49.86 -15.18
CA ASN A 125 10.52 50.36 -15.82
C ASN A 125 11.30 49.23 -16.55
N LYS A 126 12.14 49.62 -17.51
CA LYS A 126 12.96 48.80 -18.40
C LYS A 126 14.45 49.15 -18.19
N SER A 127 15.32 48.16 -18.46
CA SER A 127 16.78 48.26 -18.73
C SER A 127 17.71 48.47 -17.51
N ASP A 128 18.96 47.99 -17.40
CA ASP A 128 19.99 47.60 -18.39
C ASP A 128 21.04 46.63 -17.77
N ASP A 129 21.75 45.96 -18.67
CA ASP A 129 22.95 45.10 -18.53
C ASP A 129 24.19 45.74 -17.86
N ASN A 130 25.07 44.91 -17.24
CA ASN A 130 26.48 44.64 -17.67
C ASN A 130 27.47 44.28 -16.55
N GLY A 131 28.35 43.31 -16.86
CA GLY A 131 29.73 43.16 -16.34
C GLY A 131 29.90 42.04 -15.30
N LYS A 132 30.96 41.22 -15.28
CA LYS A 132 32.26 41.25 -15.98
C LYS A 132 33.01 39.93 -15.67
N GLU A 133 33.92 39.56 -16.56
CA GLU A 133 34.90 38.46 -16.56
C GLU A 133 35.76 38.39 -15.28
N ASP A 134 36.26 37.19 -14.90
CA ASP A 134 37.69 36.86 -15.04
C ASP A 134 38.07 35.44 -14.58
N ASP A 135 38.98 34.88 -15.38
CA ASP A 135 39.91 33.75 -15.27
C ASP A 135 40.33 33.19 -13.90
N GLY A 136 40.69 31.89 -13.91
CA GLY A 136 41.61 31.30 -12.94
C GLY A 136 41.80 29.79 -13.10
N GLY A 137 42.82 29.38 -13.86
CA GLY A 137 43.25 27.98 -13.97
C GLY A 137 43.96 27.43 -12.74
N GLY A 138 44.08 26.10 -12.66
CA GLY A 138 44.82 25.40 -11.61
C GLY A 138 45.01 23.92 -11.94
N ASP A 139 46.17 23.61 -12.50
CA ASP A 139 46.76 22.30 -12.70
C ASP A 139 47.22 21.69 -11.35
N GLY A 140 47.13 20.37 -11.18
CA GLY A 140 47.50 19.71 -9.93
C GLY A 140 47.27 18.20 -9.94
N GLY A 141 48.26 17.45 -10.44
CA GLY A 141 48.31 15.99 -10.34
C GLY A 141 48.52 15.48 -8.92
N GLY A 142 48.07 14.26 -8.67
CA GLY A 142 48.26 13.53 -7.42
C GLY A 142 48.03 12.04 -7.63
N ASP A 143 49.15 11.32 -7.69
CA ASP A 143 49.30 9.87 -7.65
C ASP A 143 49.07 9.36 -6.22
N GLY A 144 48.44 8.21 -6.04
CA GLY A 144 48.16 7.63 -4.73
C GLY A 144 47.15 6.49 -4.79
N GLY A 145 47.65 5.27 -5.00
CA GLY A 145 46.86 4.06 -4.89
C GLY A 145 46.50 3.75 -3.45
N ASP A 146 45.37 3.06 -3.28
CA ASP A 146 45.08 2.23 -2.12
C ASP A 146 44.26 1.02 -2.58
N ASP A 147 44.70 -0.14 -2.11
CA ASP A 147 44.11 -1.45 -2.30
C ASP A 147 42.68 -1.48 -1.75
N ASN A 148 41.68 -1.77 -2.59
CA ASN A 148 40.35 -2.15 -2.09
C ASN A 148 40.03 -3.57 -2.54
N ASP A 149 39.92 -4.42 -1.54
CA ASP A 149 39.56 -5.84 -1.58
C ASP A 149 38.17 -5.98 -2.22
N ASP A 150 38.15 -6.40 -3.48
CA ASP A 150 36.96 -6.78 -4.23
C ASP A 150 36.44 -8.14 -3.70
N SER A 151 35.75 -8.10 -2.57
CA SER A 151 34.97 -9.22 -2.08
C SER A 151 33.71 -9.35 -2.93
N THR A 152 33.88 -9.99 -4.08
CA THR A 152 32.82 -10.54 -4.92
C THR A 152 31.78 -11.27 -4.04
N PRO A 153 30.49 -10.87 -4.07
CA PRO A 153 29.45 -11.55 -3.31
C PRO A 153 29.32 -12.96 -3.87
N THR A 154 29.70 -13.94 -3.05
CA THR A 154 29.50 -15.35 -3.37
C THR A 154 27.99 -15.60 -3.33
N THR A 155 27.36 -15.73 -4.49
CA THR A 155 25.99 -16.23 -4.61
C THR A 155 26.02 -17.70 -4.22
N THR A 156 25.84 -17.97 -2.92
CA THR A 156 25.48 -19.31 -2.47
C THR A 156 24.14 -19.63 -3.10
N ASP A 157 24.18 -20.51 -4.10
CA ASP A 157 23.05 -21.25 -4.65
C ASP A 157 22.41 -22.05 -3.51
N THR A 158 21.59 -21.36 -2.72
CA THR A 158 20.75 -21.96 -1.70
C THR A 158 19.63 -22.64 -2.45
N GLY A 159 19.53 -23.96 -2.31
CA GLY A 159 18.45 -24.75 -2.89
C GLY A 159 17.05 -24.21 -2.58
N PRO A 160 16.00 -24.85 -3.11
CA PRO A 160 14.63 -24.32 -3.13
C PRO A 160 14.23 -23.74 -1.76
N VAL A 161 13.81 -22.47 -1.78
CA VAL A 161 13.45 -21.74 -0.57
C VAL A 161 12.26 -22.46 0.08
N PRO A 162 12.35 -22.85 1.37
CA PRO A 162 11.26 -23.56 2.02
C PRO A 162 9.99 -22.71 2.03
N ARG A 163 8.89 -23.23 1.47
CA ARG A 163 7.56 -22.61 1.61
C ARG A 163 7.21 -22.54 3.09
N LYS A 164 6.82 -21.36 3.59
CA LYS A 164 6.26 -21.24 4.95
C LYS A 164 4.99 -22.09 5.00
N THR A 165 4.89 -22.96 5.99
CA THR A 165 3.75 -23.89 6.15
C THR A 165 3.20 -23.82 7.58
N GLY A 166 1.89 -23.99 7.71
CA GLY A 166 1.20 -24.03 8.99
C GLY A 166 0.52 -22.73 9.38
N PRO A 167 -0.19 -22.70 10.53
CA PRO A 167 -0.87 -21.51 11.01
C PRO A 167 0.09 -20.32 11.11
N ILE A 168 -0.40 -19.14 10.75
CA ILE A 168 0.35 -17.90 10.95
C ILE A 168 0.04 -17.34 12.33
N ASP A 169 1.07 -16.77 12.97
CA ASP A 169 0.85 -16.04 14.20
C ASP A 169 0.03 -14.78 13.92
N ALA A 170 -0.77 -14.34 14.90
CA ALA A 170 -1.71 -13.25 14.69
C ALA A 170 -1.01 -11.94 14.30
N ASP A 171 0.20 -11.74 14.80
CA ASP A 171 1.06 -10.58 14.54
C ASP A 171 1.76 -10.61 13.17
N GLU A 172 1.80 -11.77 12.52
CA GLU A 172 2.33 -11.91 11.16
C GLU A 172 1.25 -11.75 10.07
N ARG A 173 0.00 -11.48 10.44
CA ARG A 173 -1.11 -11.35 9.48
C ARG A 173 -0.95 -10.09 8.63
N PHE A 174 -0.96 -10.27 7.30
CA PHE A 174 -1.05 -9.16 6.36
C PHE A 174 -2.50 -8.74 6.14
N LEU A 175 -2.65 -7.44 5.91
CA LEU A 175 -3.93 -6.80 5.63
C LEU A 175 -3.69 -5.64 4.66
N THR A 176 -4.60 -5.45 3.71
CA THR A 176 -4.64 -4.32 2.78
C THR A 176 -6.07 -3.82 2.66
N ALA A 177 -6.25 -2.54 2.37
CA ALA A 177 -7.57 -1.96 2.16
C ALA A 177 -7.57 -1.04 0.93
N VAL A 178 -8.74 -0.91 0.31
CA VAL A 178 -9.01 0.03 -0.78
C VAL A 178 -10.35 0.73 -0.51
N VAL A 179 -10.48 1.95 -1.02
CA VAL A 179 -11.72 2.73 -0.93
C VAL A 179 -12.14 3.19 -2.33
N ALA A 180 -13.41 3.01 -2.65
CA ALA A 180 -14.09 3.76 -3.69
C ALA A 180 -15.09 4.69 -3.00
N SER A 181 -15.04 5.97 -3.31
CA SER A 181 -15.94 6.96 -2.75
C SER A 181 -16.51 7.84 -3.86
N ASP A 182 -17.73 8.31 -3.67
CA ASP A 182 -18.29 9.46 -4.39
C ASP A 182 -18.78 10.52 -3.39
N ASP A 183 -19.64 11.45 -3.82
CA ASP A 183 -20.06 12.60 -3.00
C ASP A 183 -20.91 12.18 -1.78
N ASP A 184 -21.60 11.03 -1.87
CA ASP A 184 -22.60 10.60 -0.89
C ASP A 184 -22.31 9.19 -0.33
N ASP A 185 -21.54 8.34 -1.03
CA ASP A 185 -21.28 6.95 -0.65
C ASP A 185 -19.79 6.64 -0.51
N GLU A 186 -19.45 5.87 0.52
CA GLU A 186 -18.12 5.27 0.69
C GLU A 186 -18.21 3.74 0.69
N ASN A 187 -17.37 3.07 -0.10
CA ASN A 187 -17.24 1.62 -0.11
C ASN A 187 -15.79 1.18 0.11
N PHE A 188 -15.56 0.47 1.21
CA PHE A 188 -14.27 -0.08 1.57
C PHE A 188 -14.23 -1.57 1.28
N GLN A 189 -13.06 -2.05 0.88
CA GLN A 189 -12.78 -3.48 0.80
C GLN A 189 -11.50 -3.76 1.56
N VAL A 190 -11.60 -4.58 2.60
CA VAL A 190 -10.50 -4.90 3.50
C VAL A 190 -10.17 -6.38 3.35
N PHE A 191 -8.96 -6.69 2.90
CA PHE A 191 -8.48 -8.05 2.64
C PHE A 191 -7.44 -8.43 3.69
N TYR A 192 -7.46 -9.69 4.15
CA TYR A 192 -6.53 -10.21 5.14
C TYR A 192 -6.36 -11.72 5.03
N ASN A 193 -5.26 -12.24 5.56
CA ASN A 193 -5.06 -13.69 5.62
C ASN A 193 -5.93 -14.34 6.70
N ASP A 194 -6.44 -15.54 6.42
CA ASP A 194 -6.87 -16.48 7.46
C ASP A 194 -5.65 -16.96 8.26
N LEU A 195 -5.80 -17.10 9.59
CA LEU A 195 -4.71 -17.59 10.45
C LEU A 195 -4.39 -19.07 10.26
N ASN A 196 -5.38 -19.87 9.86
CA ASN A 196 -5.28 -21.33 9.88
C ASN A 196 -5.07 -21.93 8.49
N THR A 197 -5.36 -21.17 7.44
CA THR A 197 -5.36 -21.63 6.06
C THR A 197 -4.59 -20.66 5.17
N THR A 198 -4.40 -21.03 3.90
CA THR A 198 -3.84 -20.15 2.86
C THR A 198 -4.90 -19.20 2.28
N ASN A 199 -6.14 -19.26 2.77
CA ASN A 199 -7.23 -18.46 2.24
C ASN A 199 -7.01 -16.97 2.51
N ILE A 200 -7.49 -16.16 1.57
CA ILE A 200 -7.65 -14.72 1.75
C ILE A 200 -9.12 -14.46 2.08
N LEU A 201 -9.33 -13.79 3.21
CA LEU A 201 -10.62 -13.34 3.67
C LEU A 201 -10.78 -11.86 3.33
N TYR A 202 -12.03 -11.40 3.20
CA TYR A 202 -12.31 -9.98 3.06
C TYR A 202 -13.64 -9.59 3.66
N ARG A 203 -13.76 -8.30 3.96
CA ARG A 203 -15.02 -7.64 4.30
C ARG A 203 -15.22 -6.45 3.38
N ARG A 204 -16.49 -6.21 3.05
CA ARG A 204 -16.93 -4.96 2.43
C ARG A 204 -17.58 -4.10 3.48
N LEU A 205 -17.27 -2.82 3.47
CA LEU A 205 -17.91 -1.85 4.34
C LEU A 205 -18.56 -0.79 3.46
N HIS A 206 -19.72 -0.32 3.86
CA HIS A 206 -20.40 0.81 3.24
C HIS A 206 -20.66 1.85 4.32
N ASP A 207 -20.18 3.08 4.14
CA ASP A 207 -20.30 4.16 5.12
C ASP A 207 -19.87 3.76 6.53
N ASP A 208 -18.72 3.10 6.63
CA ASP A 208 -18.13 2.53 7.85
C ASP A 208 -18.89 1.33 8.46
N ASP A 209 -20.04 0.95 7.91
CA ASP A 209 -20.80 -0.21 8.36
C ASP A 209 -20.29 -1.51 7.71
N GLY A 210 -19.87 -2.43 8.60
CA GLY A 210 -19.30 -3.72 8.24
C GLY A 210 -20.30 -4.70 7.65
N GLY A 211 -19.97 -5.23 6.47
CA GLY A 211 -20.63 -6.38 5.87
C GLY A 211 -20.13 -7.72 6.42
N ALA A 212 -20.77 -8.79 5.96
CA ALA A 212 -20.34 -10.15 6.27
C ALA A 212 -18.91 -10.43 5.80
N GLU A 213 -18.23 -11.31 6.52
CA GLU A 213 -16.93 -11.83 6.11
C GLU A 213 -17.09 -12.85 4.97
N HIS A 214 -16.19 -12.76 4.00
CA HIS A 214 -16.19 -13.61 2.82
C HIS A 214 -14.81 -14.24 2.62
N THR A 215 -14.79 -15.46 2.08
CA THR A 215 -13.57 -16.14 1.63
C THR A 215 -13.45 -16.02 0.12
N LEU A 216 -12.26 -15.66 -0.37
CA LEU A 216 -11.97 -15.66 -1.80
C LEU A 216 -11.72 -17.09 -2.30
N ASP A 217 -12.43 -17.47 -3.36
CA ASP A 217 -12.23 -18.73 -4.08
C ASP A 217 -11.16 -18.52 -5.17
N LEU A 218 -9.95 -19.02 -4.93
CA LEU A 218 -8.77 -18.74 -5.76
C LEU A 218 -8.22 -20.03 -6.36
N ASP A 219 -8.13 -20.07 -7.69
CA ASP A 219 -7.54 -21.21 -8.41
C ASP A 219 -6.02 -21.36 -8.20
N ILE A 220 -5.31 -20.24 -8.01
CA ILE A 220 -3.89 -20.18 -7.64
C ILE A 220 -3.84 -20.02 -6.12
N GLU A 221 -3.23 -20.98 -5.44
CA GLU A 221 -3.17 -20.99 -3.99
C GLU A 221 -2.18 -19.94 -3.46
N PRO A 222 -2.57 -19.05 -2.52
CA PRO A 222 -1.63 -18.15 -1.88
C PRO A 222 -0.61 -18.87 -0.98
N ASN A 223 0.49 -18.19 -0.66
CA ASN A 223 1.37 -18.63 0.43
C ASN A 223 0.74 -18.35 1.81
N TYR A 224 1.10 -19.15 2.81
CA TYR A 224 0.75 -18.86 4.21
C TYR A 224 1.28 -17.48 4.63
N GLY A 225 0.41 -16.62 5.13
CA GLY A 225 0.76 -15.25 5.51
C GLY A 225 1.31 -14.44 4.33
N THR A 226 0.76 -14.67 3.12
CA THR A 226 1.19 -13.92 1.95
C THR A 226 1.02 -12.42 2.20
N PRO A 227 1.98 -11.57 1.79
CA PRO A 227 1.74 -10.14 1.66
C PRO A 227 0.55 -9.90 0.72
N LEU A 228 -0.20 -8.85 1.02
CA LEU A 228 -1.36 -8.44 0.25
C LEU A 228 -1.19 -6.98 -0.15
N ALA A 229 -1.54 -6.67 -1.39
CA ALA A 229 -1.69 -5.29 -1.84
C ALA A 229 -2.90 -5.21 -2.78
N ALA A 230 -3.64 -4.12 -2.74
CA ALA A 230 -4.84 -3.99 -3.55
C ALA A 230 -4.95 -2.61 -4.21
N THR A 231 -5.66 -2.57 -5.32
CA THR A 231 -6.11 -1.33 -5.97
C THR A 231 -7.56 -1.48 -6.39
N ILE A 232 -8.27 -0.37 -6.47
CA ILE A 232 -9.65 -0.34 -6.94
C ILE A 232 -9.80 0.59 -8.14
N ARG A 233 -10.68 0.20 -9.06
CA ARG A 233 -11.11 1.00 -10.21
C ARG A 233 -12.60 1.20 -10.08
N LEU A 234 -13.03 2.46 -10.14
CA LEU A 234 -14.42 2.83 -10.31
C LEU A 234 -14.64 3.28 -11.76
N ALA A 235 -15.44 2.55 -12.52
CA ALA A 235 -15.77 2.88 -13.91
C ALA A 235 -17.27 2.74 -14.13
N SER A 236 -17.94 3.85 -14.45
CA SER A 236 -19.40 3.88 -14.61
C SER A 236 -20.12 3.29 -13.39
N SER A 237 -19.72 3.72 -12.20
CA SER A 237 -20.14 3.20 -10.89
C SER A 237 -19.81 1.73 -10.62
N VAL A 238 -19.28 0.96 -11.57
CA VAL A 238 -18.85 -0.42 -11.34
C VAL A 238 -17.48 -0.43 -10.65
N MET A 239 -17.41 -1.08 -9.50
CA MET A 239 -16.18 -1.31 -8.75
C MET A 239 -15.50 -2.59 -9.19
N THR A 240 -14.28 -2.45 -9.70
CA THR A 240 -13.38 -3.57 -9.98
C THR A 240 -12.14 -3.47 -9.11
N THR A 241 -11.89 -4.48 -8.30
CA THR A 241 -10.72 -4.53 -7.41
C THR A 241 -9.68 -5.47 -7.99
N GLN A 242 -8.42 -5.07 -7.91
CA GLN A 242 -7.26 -5.92 -8.20
C GLN A 242 -6.53 -6.17 -6.91
N LEU A 243 -6.46 -7.42 -6.49
CA LEU A 243 -5.71 -7.86 -5.34
C LEU A 243 -4.49 -8.65 -5.82
N PHE A 244 -3.35 -8.35 -5.21
CA PHE A 244 -2.06 -8.93 -5.50
C PHE A 244 -1.56 -9.69 -4.28
N TYR A 245 -1.03 -10.88 -4.50
CA TYR A 245 -0.49 -11.73 -3.45
C TYR A 245 0.68 -12.56 -3.98
N VAL A 246 1.50 -13.05 -3.06
CA VAL A 246 2.62 -13.93 -3.36
C VAL A 246 2.18 -15.39 -3.28
N THR A 247 2.61 -16.16 -4.26
CA THR A 247 2.43 -17.61 -4.33
C THR A 247 3.77 -18.29 -4.61
N THR A 248 3.81 -19.61 -4.43
CA THR A 248 4.94 -20.44 -4.81
C THR A 248 4.43 -21.56 -5.71
N GLU A 249 4.74 -21.48 -7.00
CA GLU A 249 4.49 -22.53 -7.98
C GLU A 249 5.83 -23.04 -8.50
N ASP A 250 5.97 -24.35 -8.70
CA ASP A 250 7.19 -24.98 -9.22
C ASP A 250 8.49 -24.64 -8.47
N ASN A 251 8.38 -24.33 -7.16
CA ASN A 251 9.46 -23.85 -6.28
C ASN A 251 9.98 -22.43 -6.60
N GLU A 252 9.23 -21.65 -7.36
CA GLU A 252 9.53 -20.25 -7.64
C GLU A 252 8.53 -19.34 -6.92
N THR A 253 9.05 -18.33 -6.21
CA THR A 253 8.21 -17.28 -5.65
C THR A 253 7.73 -16.36 -6.76
N GLN A 254 6.41 -16.18 -6.84
CA GLN A 254 5.73 -15.43 -7.88
C GLN A 254 4.68 -14.50 -7.30
N ILE A 255 4.24 -13.51 -8.08
CA ILE A 255 3.13 -12.62 -7.75
C ILE A 255 1.94 -12.99 -8.63
N ALA A 256 0.82 -13.27 -7.98
CA ALA A 256 -0.47 -13.48 -8.61
C ALA A 256 -1.34 -12.21 -8.50
N GLN A 257 -2.18 -12.00 -9.49
CA GLN A 257 -3.25 -11.01 -9.49
C GLN A 257 -4.59 -11.73 -9.53
N VAL A 258 -5.49 -11.36 -8.62
CA VAL A 258 -6.91 -11.66 -8.73
C VAL A 258 -7.68 -10.38 -9.08
N THR A 259 -8.59 -10.48 -10.03
CA THR A 259 -9.53 -9.40 -10.38
C THR A 259 -10.91 -9.75 -9.82
N LEU A 260 -11.51 -8.81 -9.11
CA LEU A 260 -12.80 -8.94 -8.45
C LEU A 260 -13.78 -7.93 -9.05
N ASN A 261 -14.99 -8.39 -9.39
CA ASN A 261 -16.11 -7.50 -9.70
C ASN A 261 -17.01 -7.39 -8.46
N CYS A 262 -17.11 -6.18 -7.91
CA CYS A 262 -17.80 -5.91 -6.66
C CYS A 262 -19.16 -5.21 -6.85
N GLY A 263 -19.66 -5.14 -8.09
CA GLY A 263 -20.93 -4.49 -8.40
C GLY A 263 -20.84 -2.97 -8.44
N ASN A 264 -21.98 -2.30 -8.29
CA ASN A 264 -22.06 -0.84 -8.33
C ASN A 264 -21.75 -0.21 -6.97
N LEU A 265 -21.19 1.00 -6.99
CA LEU A 265 -21.00 1.85 -5.81
C LEU A 265 -22.35 2.33 -5.29
N ASN A 266 -23.11 3.01 -6.16
CA ASN A 266 -24.48 3.43 -5.92
C ASN A 266 -25.37 2.19 -6.05
N ILE A 267 -25.70 1.60 -4.92
CA ILE A 267 -27.00 0.96 -4.82
C ILE A 267 -27.89 2.13 -4.51
N ASP A 268 -28.56 2.63 -5.54
CA ASP A 268 -29.65 3.55 -5.33
C ASP A 268 -30.59 2.82 -4.36
N ASP A 269 -30.51 3.20 -3.08
CA ASP A 269 -31.68 3.30 -2.22
C ASP A 269 -32.55 4.37 -2.89
N ASP A 270 -33.07 4.00 -4.07
CA ASP A 270 -34.31 4.49 -4.66
C ASP A 270 -35.41 3.95 -3.74
N ASP A 271 -35.25 4.21 -2.43
CA ASP A 271 -36.30 4.43 -1.47
C ASP A 271 -37.13 5.45 -2.20
N GLY A 272 -38.18 4.97 -2.87
CA GLY A 272 -39.10 5.79 -3.61
C GLY A 272 -39.81 6.72 -2.65
N ASP A 273 -39.11 7.74 -2.17
CA ASP A 273 -39.58 9.08 -1.90
C ASP A 273 -40.02 9.65 -3.26
N ASP A 274 -40.98 8.95 -3.87
CA ASP A 274 -42.13 9.57 -4.47
C ASP A 274 -42.61 10.55 -3.40
N ASP A 275 -42.11 11.79 -3.50
CA ASP A 275 -42.71 13.00 -3.00
C ASP A 275 -44.13 13.13 -3.61
N ASN A 276 -44.98 12.13 -3.37
CA ASN A 276 -46.41 12.26 -3.34
C ASN A 276 -46.73 13.14 -2.13
N ASP A 277 -46.36 14.41 -2.27
CA ASP A 277 -47.09 15.58 -1.78
C ASP A 277 -48.50 15.61 -2.40
N ASP A 278 -49.17 14.47 -2.50
CA ASP A 278 -50.60 14.39 -2.70
C ASP A 278 -51.22 14.48 -1.31
N ASP A 279 -51.45 15.74 -0.94
CA ASP A 279 -52.55 16.16 -0.09
C ASP A 279 -53.78 15.24 -0.30
N ASP A 280 -53.94 14.16 0.48
CA ASP A 280 -55.26 13.56 0.62
C ASP A 280 -55.51 12.98 2.03
N ASP A 281 -56.49 13.61 2.65
CA ASP A 281 -57.00 13.32 3.96
C ASP A 281 -57.85 12.05 3.87
N GLY A 282 -57.32 10.86 4.18
CA GLY A 282 -58.19 9.69 4.18
C GLY A 282 -57.54 8.35 4.45
N GLU A 283 -57.65 7.94 5.72
CA GLU A 283 -57.91 6.57 6.21
C GLU A 283 -57.21 5.38 5.52
N ASP A 284 -56.35 4.74 6.32
CA ASP A 284 -56.11 3.29 6.41
C ASP A 284 -55.89 2.52 5.11
N ASP A 285 -54.63 2.37 4.66
CA ASP A 285 -54.23 1.21 3.86
C ASP A 285 -52.89 0.64 4.35
N ASP A 286 -53.00 -0.55 4.95
CA ASP A 286 -51.95 -1.44 5.44
C ASP A 286 -51.15 -2.07 4.27
N ASP A 287 -50.43 -1.25 3.50
CA ASP A 287 -49.61 -1.75 2.41
C ASP A 287 -48.28 -2.32 2.94
N ASN A 288 -48.38 -3.60 3.29
CA ASN A 288 -47.30 -4.55 3.51
C ASN A 288 -46.39 -4.67 2.27
N GLN A 289 -45.52 -3.68 2.07
CA GLN A 289 -44.48 -3.66 1.05
C GLN A 289 -43.30 -4.58 1.46
N SER A 290 -43.56 -5.89 1.43
CA SER A 290 -42.54 -6.93 1.52
C SER A 290 -41.92 -7.14 0.14
N GLY A 291 -40.82 -6.46 -0.18
CA GLY A 291 -40.12 -6.75 -1.44
C GLY A 291 -38.87 -5.94 -1.80
N GLY A 292 -38.30 -5.13 -0.91
CA GLY A 292 -37.03 -4.43 -1.16
C GLY A 292 -35.89 -5.43 -1.41
N ASN A 293 -35.36 -5.45 -2.63
CA ASN A 293 -34.24 -6.28 -3.02
C ASN A 293 -32.97 -5.69 -2.38
N THR A 294 -32.63 -6.18 -1.19
CA THR A 294 -31.48 -5.80 -0.35
C THR A 294 -30.14 -6.20 -0.96
N ASN A 295 -29.83 -5.69 -2.16
CA ASN A 295 -28.45 -5.64 -2.64
C ASN A 295 -27.72 -4.55 -1.85
N THR A 296 -27.59 -4.76 -0.55
CA THR A 296 -26.78 -3.93 0.35
C THR A 296 -25.36 -3.85 -0.22
N GLY A 297 -24.68 -2.70 -0.09
CA GLY A 297 -23.31 -2.43 -0.58
C GLY A 297 -22.21 -3.35 -0.03
N THR A 298 -22.61 -4.43 0.63
CA THR A 298 -21.84 -5.43 1.34
C THR A 298 -21.90 -6.81 0.67
N ALA A 299 -22.60 -6.98 -0.45
CA ALA A 299 -22.66 -8.26 -1.18
C ALA A 299 -21.26 -8.75 -1.63
N ALA A 300 -21.03 -10.07 -1.63
CA ALA A 300 -19.74 -10.64 -2.04
C ALA A 300 -19.32 -10.23 -3.46
N CYS A 301 -18.05 -9.91 -3.65
CA CYS A 301 -17.44 -9.72 -4.96
C CYS A 301 -17.27 -11.06 -5.70
N ALA A 302 -17.43 -11.05 -7.02
CA ALA A 302 -17.16 -12.19 -7.88
C ALA A 302 -15.71 -12.17 -8.38
N VAL A 303 -14.99 -13.29 -8.25
CA VAL A 303 -13.68 -13.48 -8.87
C VAL A 303 -13.84 -13.63 -10.38
N THR A 304 -13.21 -12.75 -11.16
CA THR A 304 -13.30 -12.76 -12.63
C THR A 304 -12.03 -13.25 -13.32
N SER A 305 -10.88 -13.14 -12.65
CA SER A 305 -9.61 -13.71 -13.11
C SER A 305 -8.69 -13.99 -11.93
N ASN A 306 -7.82 -15.00 -12.05
CA ASN A 306 -6.71 -15.26 -11.14
C ASN A 306 -5.50 -15.77 -11.94
N SER A 307 -4.41 -15.00 -12.00
CA SER A 307 -3.27 -15.31 -12.88
C SER A 307 -1.93 -14.83 -12.32
N ILE A 308 -0.86 -15.56 -12.60
CA ILE A 308 0.52 -15.12 -12.33
C ILE A 308 0.89 -13.94 -13.25
N ILE A 309 1.40 -12.86 -12.67
CA ILE A 309 1.82 -11.64 -13.39
C ILE A 309 3.34 -11.43 -13.40
N SER A 310 4.09 -12.25 -12.68
CA SER A 310 5.55 -12.15 -12.55
C SER A 310 6.33 -13.14 -13.43
N THR A 311 5.67 -13.88 -14.33
CA THR A 311 6.29 -14.95 -15.13
C THR A 311 7.46 -14.47 -16.01
N ASN A 312 7.45 -13.21 -16.44
CA ASN A 312 8.47 -12.64 -17.32
C ASN A 312 9.56 -11.85 -16.55
N LEU A 313 9.61 -11.95 -15.23
CA LEU A 313 10.65 -11.29 -14.45
C LEU A 313 11.98 -12.04 -14.57
N THR A 314 13.02 -11.34 -15.02
CA THR A 314 14.37 -11.89 -15.09
C THR A 314 14.98 -12.15 -13.71
N ASN A 315 14.60 -11.36 -12.71
CA ASN A 315 15.21 -11.39 -11.37
C ASN A 315 14.32 -12.01 -10.28
N GLY A 316 13.28 -12.76 -10.64
CA GLY A 316 12.38 -13.43 -9.70
C GLY A 316 11.77 -12.51 -8.63
N VAL A 317 10.92 -13.07 -7.78
CA VAL A 317 10.39 -12.35 -6.61
C VAL A 317 11.15 -12.83 -5.38
N HIS A 318 11.58 -11.92 -4.51
CA HIS A 318 12.22 -12.31 -3.26
C HIS A 318 11.21 -13.06 -2.37
N PRO A 319 11.54 -14.20 -1.77
CA PRO A 319 10.61 -14.99 -0.94
C PRO A 319 9.98 -14.19 0.20
N ASP A 320 10.75 -13.29 0.80
CA ASP A 320 10.26 -12.43 1.90
C ASP A 320 9.66 -11.10 1.42
N SER A 321 9.57 -10.87 0.11
CA SER A 321 9.06 -9.62 -0.46
C SER A 321 7.72 -9.25 0.16
N LYS A 322 7.54 -7.99 0.53
CA LYS A 322 6.21 -7.41 0.77
C LYS A 322 5.70 -6.77 -0.52
N LEU A 323 4.43 -6.40 -0.54
CA LEU A 323 3.80 -5.82 -1.71
C LEU A 323 3.20 -4.46 -1.37
N ALA A 324 3.31 -3.53 -2.29
CA ALA A 324 2.45 -2.35 -2.36
C ALA A 324 1.87 -2.27 -3.77
N ALA A 325 0.68 -1.69 -3.91
CA ALA A 325 0.07 -1.51 -5.22
C ALA A 325 -0.56 -0.14 -5.33
N LEU A 326 -0.47 0.46 -6.52
CA LEU A 326 -1.05 1.76 -6.81
C LEU A 326 -1.74 1.77 -8.16
N ARG A 327 -2.96 2.30 -8.18
CA ARG A 327 -3.65 2.69 -9.40
C ARG A 327 -3.13 4.06 -9.81
N LEU A 328 -2.43 4.21 -10.94
CA LEU A 328 -2.00 5.51 -11.48
C LEU A 328 -3.10 6.19 -12.31
N SER A 329 -3.91 5.40 -13.02
CA SER A 329 -5.05 5.86 -13.80
C SER A 329 -6.10 4.76 -13.91
N ASN A 330 -7.22 5.05 -14.59
CA ASN A 330 -8.24 4.04 -14.84
C ASN A 330 -7.74 2.79 -15.56
N ASP A 331 -6.56 2.80 -16.16
CA ASP A 331 -6.01 1.68 -16.91
C ASP A 331 -4.52 1.42 -16.56
N SER A 332 -3.96 2.08 -15.55
CA SER A 332 -2.55 1.89 -15.16
C SER A 332 -2.45 1.50 -13.69
N THR A 333 -1.79 0.38 -13.43
CA THR A 333 -1.51 -0.17 -12.10
C THR A 333 -0.03 -0.49 -11.95
N ARG A 334 0.53 -0.19 -10.78
CA ARG A 334 1.90 -0.54 -10.40
C ARG A 334 1.86 -1.46 -9.19
N VAL A 335 2.69 -2.49 -9.20
CA VAL A 335 2.90 -3.38 -8.04
C VAL A 335 4.37 -3.33 -7.68
N TYR A 336 4.66 -2.85 -6.48
CA TYR A 336 6.01 -2.72 -5.96
C TYR A 336 6.35 -3.94 -5.11
N PHE A 337 7.53 -4.49 -5.34
CA PHE A 337 8.01 -5.71 -4.68
C PHE A 337 9.53 -5.69 -4.61
N GLN A 338 10.10 -6.55 -3.77
CA GLN A 338 11.53 -6.80 -3.72
C GLN A 338 11.87 -7.98 -4.64
N ALA A 339 12.77 -7.78 -5.60
CA ALA A 339 13.28 -8.89 -6.43
C ALA A 339 14.45 -9.59 -5.73
N SER A 340 14.91 -10.72 -6.29
CA SER A 340 16.17 -11.31 -5.83
C SER A 340 17.31 -10.29 -6.04
N GLY A 341 18.03 -9.94 -4.98
CA GLY A 341 19.11 -8.94 -5.03
C GLY A 341 18.86 -7.61 -4.30
N THR A 342 17.99 -7.54 -3.29
CA THR A 342 17.80 -6.37 -2.40
C THR A 342 17.30 -5.09 -3.07
N ASN A 343 16.80 -5.18 -4.30
CA ASN A 343 16.27 -4.02 -5.01
C ASN A 343 14.73 -4.01 -4.99
N ILE A 344 14.15 -2.81 -4.93
CA ILE A 344 12.73 -2.60 -5.24
C ILE A 344 12.55 -2.57 -6.75
N TRP A 345 11.53 -3.28 -7.19
CA TRP A 345 11.06 -3.34 -8.55
C TRP A 345 9.59 -2.93 -8.61
N ALA A 346 9.17 -2.43 -9.77
CA ALA A 346 7.76 -2.27 -10.10
C ALA A 346 7.39 -3.19 -11.26
N LEU A 347 6.28 -3.91 -11.09
CA LEU A 347 5.54 -4.49 -12.21
C LEU A 347 4.58 -3.42 -12.74
N ASN A 348 4.68 -3.15 -14.04
CA ASN A 348 3.91 -2.12 -14.72
C ASN A 348 2.80 -2.78 -15.56
N GLY A 349 1.54 -2.61 -15.14
CA GLY A 349 0.37 -3.07 -15.87
C GLY A 349 -0.37 -1.89 -16.47
N ASN A 350 -0.33 -1.77 -17.81
CA ASN A 350 -1.20 -0.87 -18.55
C ASN A 350 -2.28 -1.74 -19.23
N ASP A 351 -3.56 -1.50 -18.97
CA ASP A 351 -4.68 -2.40 -19.26
C ASP A 351 -4.43 -3.81 -18.71
N ALA A 352 -4.57 -3.94 -17.39
CA ALA A 352 -4.21 -5.10 -16.55
C ALA A 352 -4.96 -6.43 -16.82
N ASN A 353 -5.24 -6.71 -18.09
CA ASN A 353 -5.63 -8.00 -18.64
C ASN A 353 -4.36 -8.79 -18.98
N ALA A 354 -3.69 -9.30 -17.94
CA ALA A 354 -2.67 -10.37 -17.89
C ALA A 354 -1.45 -10.40 -18.85
N GLU A 355 -1.49 -9.92 -20.11
CA GLU A 355 -0.43 -10.16 -21.11
C GLU A 355 0.62 -9.04 -21.24
N GLY A 356 0.58 -8.02 -20.37
CA GLY A 356 1.35 -6.78 -20.55
C GLY A 356 2.23 -6.33 -19.38
N TRP A 357 2.44 -7.17 -18.36
CA TRP A 357 3.23 -6.77 -17.20
C TRP A 357 4.71 -6.68 -17.52
N VAL A 358 5.30 -5.50 -17.32
CA VAL A 358 6.72 -5.22 -17.54
C VAL A 358 7.39 -4.88 -16.22
N GLY A 359 8.48 -5.57 -15.87
CA GLY A 359 9.28 -5.27 -14.69
C GLY A 359 10.26 -4.12 -14.92
N ALA A 360 10.33 -3.18 -13.98
CA ALA A 360 11.32 -2.12 -13.94
C ALA A 360 12.07 -2.15 -12.60
N ASN A 361 13.41 -2.09 -12.65
CA ASN A 361 14.22 -1.89 -11.46
C ASN A 361 14.15 -0.42 -11.05
N LEU A 362 13.91 -0.15 -9.76
CA LEU A 362 13.73 1.22 -9.28
C LEU A 362 14.85 1.66 -8.34
N MET A 363 15.06 0.91 -7.26
CA MET A 363 15.92 1.35 -6.16
C MET A 363 16.69 0.15 -5.58
N GLY A 364 17.97 0.35 -5.29
CA GLY A 364 18.81 -0.66 -4.62
C GLY A 364 18.94 -0.44 -3.11
N GLY A 365 19.72 -1.29 -2.46
CA GLY A 365 20.07 -1.10 -1.04
C GLY A 365 18.89 -1.24 -0.08
N VAL A 366 17.87 -2.02 -0.43
CA VAL A 366 16.68 -2.24 0.41
C VAL A 366 16.90 -3.43 1.31
N ARG A 367 16.57 -3.29 2.60
CA ARG A 367 16.68 -4.39 3.57
C ARG A 367 15.85 -5.58 3.10
N SER A 368 16.41 -6.79 3.12
CA SER A 368 15.67 -8.02 2.76
C SER A 368 14.42 -8.16 3.63
N GLY A 369 13.28 -8.40 2.99
CA GLY A 369 11.99 -8.53 3.64
C GLY A 369 11.37 -7.21 4.13
N SER A 370 11.96 -6.06 3.81
CA SER A 370 11.39 -4.74 4.13
C SER A 370 9.93 -4.67 3.70
N SER A 371 9.09 -4.10 4.57
CA SER A 371 7.79 -3.59 4.13
C SER A 371 7.98 -2.59 3.00
N ILE A 372 6.99 -2.54 2.12
CA ILE A 372 6.91 -1.61 1.01
C ILE A 372 5.53 -0.99 1.11
N ALA A 373 5.49 0.34 1.08
CA ALA A 373 4.24 1.08 0.97
C ALA A 373 4.38 2.07 -0.17
N ALA A 374 3.27 2.39 -0.81
CA ALA A 374 3.27 3.35 -1.89
C ALA A 374 2.02 4.22 -1.81
N THR A 375 2.17 5.50 -2.14
CA THR A 375 1.05 6.44 -2.27
C THR A 375 1.38 7.50 -3.31
N ARG A 376 0.40 8.31 -3.71
CA ARG A 376 0.60 9.33 -4.74
C ARG A 376 -0.41 10.47 -4.62
N SER A 377 0.00 11.66 -5.06
CA SER A 377 -0.96 12.74 -5.30
C SER A 377 -1.48 12.74 -6.75
N ASN A 378 -0.67 12.28 -7.70
CA ASN A 378 -1.00 12.22 -9.12
C ASN A 378 -0.17 11.13 -9.85
N THR A 379 -0.08 11.15 -11.17
CA THR A 379 0.65 10.13 -11.96
C THR A 379 2.16 10.32 -11.97
N THR A 380 2.66 11.49 -11.60
CA THR A 380 4.08 11.88 -11.64
C THR A 380 4.68 12.14 -10.26
N ASP A 381 3.89 11.99 -9.21
CA ASP A 381 4.29 12.25 -7.83
C ASP A 381 3.89 11.05 -6.98
N VAL A 382 4.70 9.99 -7.09
CA VAL A 382 4.49 8.69 -6.46
C VAL A 382 5.58 8.43 -5.45
N HIS A 383 5.20 8.33 -4.19
CA HIS A 383 6.10 8.01 -3.11
C HIS A 383 6.10 6.52 -2.84
N VAL A 384 7.28 5.92 -2.87
CA VAL A 384 7.51 4.53 -2.43
C VAL A 384 8.37 4.55 -1.18
N PHE A 385 7.92 3.86 -0.14
CA PHE A 385 8.55 3.80 1.18
C PHE A 385 9.13 2.42 1.45
N PHE A 386 10.30 2.40 2.08
CA PHE A 386 11.05 1.18 2.36
C PHE A 386 12.04 1.39 3.50
N VAL A 387 12.64 0.31 3.98
CA VAL A 387 13.73 0.33 4.97
C VAL A 387 15.05 0.08 4.26
N ALA A 388 15.99 1.01 4.39
CA ALA A 388 17.32 0.87 3.80
C ALA A 388 18.14 -0.20 4.52
N ASN A 389 18.89 -0.99 3.76
CA ASN A 389 19.75 -2.05 4.28
C ASN A 389 20.97 -1.50 5.04
N SER A 390 21.55 -0.40 4.54
CA SER A 390 22.77 0.20 5.09
C SER A 390 22.55 0.88 6.43
N THR A 391 21.47 1.65 6.57
CA THR A 391 21.19 2.43 7.78
C THR A 391 20.11 1.83 8.67
N GLY A 392 19.23 0.98 8.12
CA GLY A 392 18.04 0.52 8.83
C GLY A 392 16.94 1.58 8.96
N TYR A 393 17.08 2.73 8.29
CA TYR A 393 16.13 3.84 8.36
C TYR A 393 14.99 3.68 7.35
N MET A 394 13.82 4.23 7.69
CA MET A 394 12.75 4.39 6.72
C MET A 394 13.11 5.51 5.74
N ARG A 395 13.05 5.18 4.45
CA ARG A 395 13.33 6.10 3.35
C ARG A 395 12.15 6.13 2.38
N THR A 396 12.11 7.18 1.58
CA THR A 396 11.19 7.31 0.45
C THR A 396 11.94 7.74 -0.80
N PHE A 397 11.50 7.32 -1.97
CA PHE A 397 11.90 7.95 -3.23
C PHE A 397 10.65 8.35 -4.01
N ASN A 398 10.79 9.36 -4.87
CA ASN A 398 9.75 9.71 -5.82
C ASN A 398 9.95 8.93 -7.11
N TYR A 399 8.84 8.49 -7.70
CA TYR A 399 8.81 7.73 -8.93
C TYR A 399 7.75 8.28 -9.88
N ALA A 400 8.06 8.29 -11.16
CA ALA A 400 7.07 8.43 -12.22
C ALA A 400 7.53 7.60 -13.41
N ASP A 401 6.61 6.95 -14.14
CA ASP A 401 7.01 6.13 -15.29
C ASP A 401 7.76 6.92 -16.38
N THR A 402 7.55 8.23 -16.44
CA THR A 402 8.16 9.13 -17.42
C THR A 402 9.44 9.80 -16.94
N LEU A 403 9.80 9.62 -15.67
CA LEU A 403 10.97 10.24 -15.05
C LEU A 403 11.89 9.13 -14.55
N ASP A 404 13.19 9.43 -14.45
CA ASP A 404 14.09 8.56 -13.71
C ASP A 404 13.70 8.60 -12.22
N VAL A 405 14.11 7.57 -11.48
CA VAL A 405 13.88 7.50 -10.03
C VAL A 405 14.72 8.57 -9.35
N ASP A 406 14.10 9.38 -8.49
CA ASP A 406 14.81 10.35 -7.67
C ASP A 406 15.67 9.65 -6.59
N ASP A 407 16.72 10.33 -6.13
CA ASP A 407 17.47 9.88 -4.96
C ASP A 407 16.55 9.70 -3.74
N SER A 408 16.78 8.64 -2.98
CA SER A 408 15.97 8.37 -1.79
C SER A 408 16.24 9.38 -0.67
N GLN A 409 15.17 9.87 -0.05
CA GLN A 409 15.15 10.79 1.08
C GLN A 409 14.88 10.03 2.38
N VAL A 410 15.47 10.49 3.49
CA VAL A 410 15.19 9.94 4.82
C VAL A 410 13.83 10.45 5.31
N VAL A 411 12.99 9.52 5.79
CA VAL A 411 11.70 9.84 6.42
C VAL A 411 11.83 9.86 7.93
N ASP A 412 12.61 8.93 8.48
CA ASP A 412 12.93 8.83 9.89
C ASP A 412 14.39 8.40 10.06
N ASP A 413 15.20 9.23 10.72
CA ASP A 413 16.61 8.98 11.02
C ASP A 413 16.84 8.54 12.48
N GLU A 414 15.79 8.40 13.29
CA GLU A 414 15.96 7.97 14.68
C GLU A 414 16.29 6.48 14.74
N PRO A 415 17.46 6.08 15.28
CA PRO A 415 17.84 4.66 15.44
C PRO A 415 16.97 3.90 16.46
N ALA A 416 15.95 4.56 17.03
CA ALA A 416 14.99 3.99 17.98
C ALA A 416 13.74 3.40 17.32
N SER A 417 13.50 3.64 16.03
CA SER A 417 12.49 2.92 15.28
C SER A 417 13.10 1.59 14.85
N SER A 418 12.77 0.53 15.61
CA SER A 418 13.13 -0.86 15.33
C SER A 418 12.47 -1.33 14.03
N TRP A 419 12.92 -0.83 12.89
CA TRP A 419 12.49 -1.26 11.56
C TRP A 419 13.05 -2.64 11.27
N GLU A 420 12.63 -3.63 12.06
CA GLU A 420 12.83 -5.03 11.74
C GLU A 420 12.18 -5.32 10.39
N ALA A 421 12.65 -6.35 9.68
CA ALA A 421 12.00 -6.77 8.42
C ALA A 421 10.52 -7.16 8.62
N SER A 422 10.10 -7.39 9.87
CA SER A 422 8.73 -7.65 10.31
C SER A 422 7.88 -6.39 10.53
N ALA A 423 8.46 -5.19 10.52
CA ALA A 423 7.72 -3.94 10.71
C ALA A 423 6.68 -3.75 9.59
N PHE A 424 5.43 -3.49 9.97
CA PHE A 424 4.36 -3.15 9.02
C PHE A 424 4.17 -1.65 8.95
N PHE A 425 4.11 -1.12 7.72
CA PHE A 425 3.67 0.24 7.48
C PHE A 425 2.86 0.32 6.20
N HIS A 426 1.93 1.29 6.17
CA HIS A 426 1.09 1.57 5.02
C HIS A 426 1.05 3.07 4.77
N ALA A 427 1.00 3.46 3.50
CA ALA A 427 0.99 4.86 3.10
C ALA A 427 -0.35 5.27 2.50
N THR A 428 -0.75 6.52 2.69
CA THR A 428 -1.90 7.13 2.03
C THR A 428 -1.64 8.60 1.75
N TYR A 429 -2.34 9.16 0.77
CA TYR A 429 -2.34 10.58 0.44
C TYR A 429 -3.71 11.15 0.78
N ILE A 430 -3.73 12.31 1.41
CA ILE A 430 -4.95 13.01 1.82
C ILE A 430 -5.09 14.25 0.94
N PRO A 431 -5.94 14.24 -0.10
CA PRO A 431 -6.02 15.30 -1.10
C PRO A 431 -6.30 16.70 -0.55
N SER A 432 -7.25 16.84 0.38
CA SER A 432 -7.65 18.15 0.91
C SER A 432 -6.53 18.83 1.69
N LEU A 433 -5.69 18.02 2.34
CA LEU A 433 -4.54 18.46 3.12
C LEU A 433 -3.28 18.55 2.26
N ASN A 434 -3.30 18.03 1.03
CA ASN A 434 -2.12 17.80 0.21
C ASN A 434 -1.00 17.13 1.02
N SER A 435 -1.35 16.05 1.72
CA SER A 435 -0.50 15.44 2.75
C SER A 435 -0.25 13.97 2.47
N TYR A 436 1.02 13.60 2.41
CA TYR A 436 1.46 12.22 2.42
C TYR A 436 1.55 11.74 3.86
N ARG A 437 1.00 10.55 4.15
CA ARG A 437 1.11 9.93 5.46
C ARG A 437 1.57 8.49 5.34
N VAL A 438 2.45 8.08 6.25
CA VAL A 438 2.86 6.69 6.45
C VAL A 438 2.53 6.32 7.88
N PHE A 439 1.68 5.33 8.06
CA PHE A 439 1.35 4.78 9.37
C PHE A 439 2.19 3.55 9.61
N TYR A 440 2.78 3.47 10.80
CA TYR A 440 3.72 2.45 11.22
C TYR A 440 3.34 1.93 12.59
N THR A 441 3.37 0.61 12.77
CA THR A 441 3.24 -0.02 14.08
C THR A 441 4.63 -0.27 14.65
N ASN A 442 4.97 0.41 15.75
CA ASN A 442 6.22 0.16 16.45
C ASN A 442 6.19 -1.27 17.04
N PRO A 443 7.05 -2.20 16.57
CA PRO A 443 6.98 -3.59 17.01
C PRO A 443 7.44 -3.76 18.48
N SER A 444 8.22 -2.82 19.01
CA SER A 444 8.67 -2.85 20.40
C SER A 444 7.57 -2.43 21.38
N SER A 445 6.72 -1.47 21.02
CA SER A 445 5.69 -0.91 21.91
C SER A 445 4.26 -1.29 21.53
N GLY A 446 4.03 -1.81 20.33
CA GLY A 446 2.70 -2.02 19.73
C GLY A 446 1.94 -0.71 19.46
N SER A 447 2.60 0.45 19.58
CA SER A 447 1.98 1.76 19.38
C SER A 447 2.10 2.19 17.93
N MET A 448 1.08 2.89 17.44
CA MET A 448 1.10 3.41 16.08
C MET A 448 1.69 4.83 16.03
N VAL A 449 2.53 5.07 15.02
CA VAL A 449 3.12 6.37 14.71
C VAL A 449 2.78 6.71 13.26
N SER A 450 2.47 7.96 12.97
CA SER A 450 2.34 8.46 11.61
C SER A 450 3.51 9.39 11.29
N TYR A 451 4.14 9.19 10.15
CA TYR A 451 5.04 10.17 9.54
C TYR A 451 4.27 10.89 8.44
N PHE A 452 4.39 12.20 8.34
CA PHE A 452 3.64 12.98 7.38
C PHE A 452 4.44 14.12 6.76
N ARG A 453 4.11 14.45 5.52
CA ARG A 453 4.69 15.57 4.79
C ARG A 453 3.60 16.29 4.02
N THR A 454 3.50 17.60 4.20
CA THR A 454 2.42 18.40 3.62
C THR A 454 2.95 19.37 2.55
N GLY A 455 2.32 19.34 1.37
CA GLY A 455 2.69 20.17 0.23
C GLY A 455 4.14 19.96 -0.20
N THR A 456 4.87 21.06 -0.35
CA THR A 456 6.27 21.06 -0.78
C THR A 456 7.26 21.12 0.38
N GLN A 457 6.82 20.79 1.61
CA GLN A 457 7.74 20.73 2.75
C GLN A 457 8.82 19.68 2.48
N ALA A 458 10.06 20.01 2.78
CA ALA A 458 11.18 19.09 2.60
C ALA A 458 11.20 18.01 3.70
N ASP A 459 10.88 18.42 4.93
CA ASP A 459 11.01 17.58 6.12
C ASP A 459 9.74 16.80 6.41
N TRP A 460 9.92 15.59 6.93
CA TRP A 460 8.85 14.75 7.45
C TRP A 460 8.59 15.08 8.92
N GLY A 461 7.33 15.33 9.26
CA GLY A 461 6.86 15.39 10.64
C GLY A 461 6.46 14.00 11.15
N SER A 462 6.39 13.84 12.47
CA SER A 462 5.83 12.64 13.10
C SER A 462 4.69 13.01 14.06
N GLY A 463 3.79 12.06 14.27
CA GLY A 463 2.64 12.23 15.15
C GLY A 463 2.13 10.90 15.67
N SER A 464 1.41 10.96 16.79
CA SER A 464 0.75 9.83 17.43
C SER A 464 -0.63 10.28 17.92
N ASP A 465 -1.61 9.39 17.88
CA ASP A 465 -2.92 9.63 18.46
C ASP A 465 -3.34 8.46 19.36
N ASN A 466 -4.01 8.76 20.47
CA ASN A 466 -4.54 7.74 21.37
C ASN A 466 -5.73 6.98 20.76
N ALA A 467 -6.35 7.55 19.74
CA ALA A 467 -7.45 6.96 18.99
C ALA A 467 -7.04 5.79 18.07
N TRP A 468 -5.74 5.61 17.80
CA TRP A 468 -5.23 4.60 16.85
C TRP A 468 -5.11 3.18 17.42
N GLY A 469 -5.53 2.96 18.67
CA GLY A 469 -5.50 1.65 19.31
C GLY A 469 -4.07 1.08 19.48
N SER A 470 -3.97 -0.24 19.50
CA SER A 470 -2.68 -0.96 19.59
C SER A 470 -2.69 -2.15 18.64
N PRO A 471 -2.26 -1.95 17.38
CA PRO A 471 -2.26 -3.01 16.38
C PRO A 471 -1.44 -4.21 16.84
N ALA A 472 -2.02 -5.40 16.74
CA ALA A 472 -1.33 -6.65 16.94
C ALA A 472 -0.60 -7.12 15.67
N SER A 473 -1.07 -6.71 14.48
CA SER A 473 -0.63 -7.20 13.18
C SER A 473 -0.41 -6.08 12.16
N GLY A 474 -0.37 -6.45 10.87
CA GLY A 474 -0.38 -5.50 9.75
C GLY A 474 -1.51 -4.46 9.83
N ILE A 475 -1.22 -3.30 9.25
CA ILE A 475 -2.08 -2.13 9.17
C ILE A 475 -2.36 -1.79 7.70
N ALA A 476 -3.57 -1.34 7.41
CA ALA A 476 -3.92 -0.72 6.13
C ALA A 476 -4.48 0.68 6.36
N ALA A 477 -4.06 1.62 5.53
CA ALA A 477 -4.53 2.99 5.58
C ALA A 477 -5.11 3.39 4.23
N VAL A 478 -6.31 3.94 4.23
CA VAL A 478 -6.96 4.51 3.04
C VAL A 478 -7.34 5.95 3.33
N GLY A 479 -7.16 6.83 2.35
CA GLY A 479 -7.50 8.24 2.46
C GLY A 479 -8.21 8.73 1.20
N TRP A 480 -9.22 9.56 1.38
CA TRP A 480 -9.98 10.22 0.33
C TRP A 480 -10.43 11.57 0.85
N GLU A 481 -10.42 12.61 0.01
CA GLU A 481 -10.72 13.98 0.43
C GLU A 481 -9.90 14.43 1.66
N ASP A 482 -10.56 14.69 2.79
CA ASP A 482 -10.01 14.95 4.12
C ASP A 482 -10.09 13.77 5.09
N ASN A 483 -10.64 12.64 4.65
CA ASN A 483 -10.91 11.48 5.48
C ASN A 483 -9.77 10.46 5.43
N VAL A 484 -9.60 9.73 6.54
CA VAL A 484 -8.71 8.58 6.65
C VAL A 484 -9.39 7.47 7.42
N ARG A 485 -9.18 6.22 6.99
CA ARG A 485 -9.45 5.03 7.80
C ARG A 485 -8.19 4.23 8.00
N LEU A 486 -8.01 3.74 9.21
CA LEU A 486 -6.97 2.79 9.58
C LEU A 486 -7.62 1.48 9.96
N PHE A 487 -7.27 0.41 9.25
CA PHE A 487 -7.72 -0.94 9.54
C PHE A 487 -6.56 -1.74 10.12
N TYR A 488 -6.80 -2.46 11.20
CA TYR A 488 -5.80 -3.31 11.85
C TYR A 488 -6.50 -4.35 12.73
N TYR A 489 -5.79 -5.42 13.10
CA TYR A 489 -6.27 -6.29 14.16
C TYR A 489 -5.80 -5.78 15.51
N GLN A 490 -6.74 -5.63 16.44
CA GLN A 490 -6.43 -5.48 17.85
C GLN A 490 -6.75 -6.79 18.56
N SER A 491 -5.71 -7.50 18.99
CA SER A 491 -5.78 -8.90 19.43
C SER A 491 -6.30 -9.83 18.33
N SER A 492 -7.61 -10.10 18.28
CA SER A 492 -8.25 -10.99 17.29
C SER A 492 -9.42 -10.34 16.56
N THR A 493 -9.69 -9.07 16.84
CA THR A 493 -10.82 -8.33 16.27
C THR A 493 -10.30 -7.38 15.22
N LEU A 494 -10.94 -7.37 14.04
CA LEU A 494 -10.68 -6.34 13.03
C LEU A 494 -11.24 -5.03 13.57
N THR A 495 -10.38 -4.02 13.65
CA THR A 495 -10.67 -2.72 14.25
C THR A 495 -10.40 -1.63 13.23
N MET A 496 -11.19 -0.57 13.30
CA MET A 496 -11.08 0.62 12.47
C MET A 496 -10.92 1.86 13.35
N SER A 497 -9.97 2.71 13.01
CA SER A 497 -9.91 4.09 13.50
C SER A 497 -10.31 5.04 12.39
N VAL A 498 -11.16 6.02 12.72
CA VAL A 498 -11.83 6.92 11.78
C VAL A 498 -11.28 8.33 11.98
N ASN A 499 -10.95 9.02 10.89
CA ASN A 499 -10.72 10.45 10.87
C ASN A 499 -11.55 11.07 9.74
N ASP A 500 -12.44 12.01 10.10
CA ASP A 500 -13.33 12.69 9.15
C ASP A 500 -12.93 14.16 8.92
N GLY A 501 -11.62 14.42 8.81
CA GLY A 501 -11.05 15.73 8.46
C GLY A 501 -10.66 16.64 9.62
N ASP A 502 -11.23 16.42 10.81
CA ASP A 502 -10.96 17.24 12.00
C ASP A 502 -10.13 16.47 13.05
N ASP A 503 -10.72 15.42 13.64
CA ASP A 503 -10.14 14.65 14.75
C ASP A 503 -10.29 13.15 14.51
N TRP A 504 -9.52 12.34 15.24
CA TRP A 504 -9.66 10.89 15.23
C TRP A 504 -10.72 10.45 16.24
N ASP A 505 -11.69 9.66 15.76
CA ASP A 505 -12.62 8.95 16.63
C ASP A 505 -11.97 7.74 17.29
N SER A 506 -12.56 7.31 18.41
CA SER A 506 -12.09 6.11 19.11
C SER A 506 -12.13 4.90 18.18
N ALA A 507 -11.13 4.03 18.32
CA ALA A 507 -11.08 2.77 17.60
C ALA A 507 -12.30 1.89 17.88
N GLU A 508 -12.97 1.41 16.84
CA GLU A 508 -14.17 0.58 16.93
C GLU A 508 -13.99 -0.74 16.17
N PRO A 509 -14.58 -1.86 16.65
CA PRO A 509 -14.64 -3.09 15.86
C PRO A 509 -15.37 -2.87 14.53
N VAL A 510 -14.84 -3.44 13.45
CA VAL A 510 -15.60 -3.56 12.20
C VAL A 510 -16.68 -4.61 12.43
N ALA A 511 -17.94 -4.17 12.45
CA ALA A 511 -19.11 -5.01 12.74
C ALA A 511 -19.23 -6.21 11.79
#